data_AF-A0A926MB45-F1
#
_entry.id   AF-A0A926MB45-F1
#
_cell.length_a   1.000
_cell.length_b   1.000
_cell.length_c   1.000
_cell.angle_alpha   90.00
_cell.angle_beta   90.00
_cell.angle_gamma   90.00
#
_symmetry.space_group_name_H-M   'P 1'
#
loop_
_entity.id
_entity.type
_entity.pdbx_description
1 polymer ?
#
loop_
_entity_poly.entity_id
_entity_poly.type
_entity_poly.pdbx_seq_one_letter_code
_entity_poly.pdbx_strand_id
1 'polypeptide(L)'
;ASASTGTGVNITASAVTGINSGSGFLATDVGRIISFNSGLAKITARTSTTVVVCTITKAFANTDAKTDWKLGAFSDTTGHPSSVSFFEQRLVFAGTTAEPQTLYFSKSGDYENMTAGTDADDAMIYTIASNQVNAIRYLKAQRTLIVGTTGGEFTVSADGTDAAITPTNVTIKKQSSYGSANVDAQPAGNSILFLQKAKRKIRELTYNFDVDGYVAADLTILNDIVTKTGINEMAYQQEPDSILWCVRDDGILSGLTYQRSENVIAWHRHIFGGSFGSGDAVCESVASISGNLTEDELWVIVKRTVNGATKRYVECFSEFDFDETTATDFRFVDSHLTYDGSATTTLTGLSHLEGQTVSILADGATHADKVVSSGSISLDRSTSKAVVGLSYDSVLQTMRIEGGAAEGTSQGKTKRISKVTLRLFETVGAKVGPSLTNLETVPFRTSSDPMDTPVSTLIAGDKEIEFRDDYNTDGFIFIKQDQPLPLSVLAIYPTVVTSDG
;
A
#
# COMPACT_ATOMS: atom_id res chain seq x y z
N ALA A 1 38.61 -36.51 -13.53
CA ALA A 1 38.17 -35.28 -12.84
C ALA A 1 39.14 -34.17 -13.19
N SER A 2 38.67 -32.94 -13.41
CA SER A 2 39.54 -31.78 -13.55
C SER A 2 39.41 -30.90 -12.31
N ALA A 3 40.52 -30.34 -11.84
CA ALA A 3 40.54 -29.31 -10.80
C ALA A 3 40.63 -27.89 -11.39
N SER A 4 40.99 -27.76 -12.67
CA SER A 4 41.13 -26.48 -13.35
C SER A 4 39.76 -25.87 -13.69
N THR A 5 39.73 -24.56 -13.93
CA THR A 5 38.57 -23.90 -14.51
C THR A 5 38.20 -24.53 -15.86
N GLY A 6 36.91 -24.61 -16.16
CA GLY A 6 36.41 -25.28 -17.37
C GLY A 6 34.95 -25.70 -17.27
N THR A 7 34.34 -26.02 -18.41
CA THR A 7 32.94 -26.46 -18.52
C THR A 7 32.86 -27.98 -18.71
N GLY A 8 31.69 -28.57 -18.41
CA GLY A 8 31.44 -29.99 -18.70
C GLY A 8 32.16 -30.97 -17.77
N VAL A 9 32.55 -30.54 -16.57
CA VAL A 9 33.30 -31.39 -15.63
C VAL A 9 32.33 -32.14 -14.72
N ASN A 10 32.46 -33.47 -14.67
CA ASN A 10 31.69 -34.29 -13.73
C ASN A 10 32.24 -34.13 -12.31
N ILE A 11 31.35 -33.81 -11.37
CA ILE A 11 31.58 -33.95 -9.93
C ILE A 11 30.74 -35.13 -9.43
N THR A 12 31.40 -36.07 -8.77
CA THR A 12 30.81 -37.33 -8.31
C THR A 12 30.86 -37.42 -6.79
N ALA A 13 29.69 -37.56 -6.16
CA ALA A 13 29.58 -37.90 -4.75
C ALA A 13 29.72 -39.42 -4.57
N SER A 14 30.39 -39.85 -3.49
CA SER A 14 30.53 -41.27 -3.16
C SER A 14 29.22 -41.91 -2.67
N ALA A 15 28.30 -41.11 -2.14
CA ALA A 15 26.97 -41.53 -1.69
C ALA A 15 25.99 -40.34 -1.72
N VAL A 16 24.70 -40.62 -1.53
CA VAL A 16 23.65 -39.60 -1.41
C VAL A 16 23.56 -38.97 -0.01
N THR A 17 24.18 -39.59 0.99
CA THR A 17 24.15 -39.16 2.39
C THR A 17 24.67 -37.73 2.52
N GLY A 18 23.89 -36.85 3.15
CA GLY A 18 24.23 -35.43 3.33
C GLY A 18 23.87 -34.52 2.15
N ILE A 19 23.35 -35.06 1.04
CA ILE A 19 22.86 -34.27 -0.10
C ILE A 19 21.33 -34.25 -0.07
N ASN A 20 20.72 -33.06 0.04
CA ASN A 20 19.26 -32.87 0.07
C ASN A 20 18.56 -33.88 1.01
N SER A 21 19.00 -33.91 2.28
CA SER A 21 18.50 -34.82 3.32
C SER A 21 18.60 -36.31 2.95
N GLY A 22 19.61 -36.70 2.17
CA GLY A 22 19.86 -38.08 1.76
C GLY A 22 19.25 -38.47 0.40
N SER A 23 18.62 -37.54 -0.30
CA SER A 23 18.00 -37.79 -1.62
C SER A 23 19.01 -37.77 -2.78
N GLY A 24 20.23 -37.28 -2.55
CA GLY A 24 21.21 -37.06 -3.61
C GLY A 24 20.97 -35.76 -4.36
N PHE A 25 21.74 -35.52 -5.42
CA PHE A 25 21.50 -34.40 -6.32
C PHE A 25 20.11 -34.53 -6.96
N LEU A 26 19.40 -33.42 -7.06
CA LEU A 26 18.07 -33.28 -7.64
C LEU A 26 18.13 -32.45 -8.93
N ALA A 27 17.12 -32.57 -9.80
CA ALA A 27 17.08 -31.79 -11.05
C ALA A 27 17.04 -30.28 -10.78
N THR A 28 16.44 -29.90 -9.66
CA THR A 28 16.34 -28.56 -9.08
C THR A 28 17.67 -28.02 -8.53
N ASP A 29 18.72 -28.83 -8.45
CA ASP A 29 20.07 -28.35 -8.07
C ASP A 29 20.83 -27.72 -9.24
N VAL A 30 20.32 -27.84 -10.47
CA VAL A 30 20.92 -27.16 -11.63
C VAL A 30 20.93 -25.65 -11.39
N GLY A 31 22.10 -25.04 -11.51
CA GLY A 31 22.34 -23.64 -11.16
C GLY A 31 22.98 -23.40 -9.79
N ARG A 32 22.92 -24.36 -8.87
CA ARG A 32 23.57 -24.25 -7.54
C ARG A 32 25.09 -24.28 -7.65
N ILE A 33 25.74 -23.65 -6.67
CA ILE A 33 27.20 -23.67 -6.52
C ILE A 33 27.61 -24.80 -5.60
N ILE A 34 28.58 -25.60 -6.04
CA ILE A 34 29.34 -26.52 -5.19
C ILE A 34 30.64 -25.82 -4.79
N SER A 35 30.95 -25.85 -3.50
CA SER A 35 32.18 -25.28 -2.95
C SER A 35 32.89 -26.29 -2.06
N PHE A 36 34.18 -26.48 -2.29
CA PHE A 36 35.09 -27.22 -1.41
C PHE A 36 36.53 -26.85 -1.73
N ASN A 37 37.43 -26.98 -0.76
CA ASN A 37 38.88 -26.76 -0.95
C ASN A 37 39.21 -25.49 -1.78
N SER A 38 38.55 -24.38 -1.44
CA SER A 38 38.67 -23.06 -2.09
C SER A 38 38.17 -22.95 -3.54
N GLY A 39 37.72 -24.03 -4.16
CA GLY A 39 37.16 -24.04 -5.52
C GLY A 39 35.65 -23.85 -5.52
N LEU A 40 35.15 -23.37 -6.66
CA LEU A 40 33.73 -23.11 -6.91
C LEU A 40 33.34 -23.70 -8.26
N ALA A 41 32.22 -24.41 -8.29
CA ALA A 41 31.66 -24.94 -9.52
C ALA A 41 30.14 -24.77 -9.56
N LYS A 42 29.61 -24.28 -10.68
CA LYS A 42 28.17 -24.15 -10.93
C LYS A 42 27.65 -25.41 -11.60
N ILE A 43 26.61 -26.04 -11.04
CA ILE A 43 25.96 -27.19 -11.65
C ILE A 43 25.24 -26.76 -12.93
N THR A 44 25.51 -27.43 -14.05
CA THR A 44 24.89 -27.17 -15.35
C THR A 44 23.93 -28.29 -15.78
N ALA A 45 24.13 -29.51 -15.30
CA ALA A 45 23.21 -30.62 -15.53
C ALA A 45 23.31 -31.68 -14.42
N ARG A 46 22.26 -32.47 -14.26
CA ARG A 46 22.26 -33.65 -13.38
C ARG A 46 22.28 -34.93 -14.22
N THR A 47 23.27 -35.79 -13.96
CA THR A 47 23.38 -37.11 -14.60
C THR A 47 22.69 -38.19 -13.76
N SER A 48 22.88 -38.17 -12.43
CA SER A 48 22.25 -39.11 -11.49
C SER A 48 22.10 -38.48 -10.09
N THR A 49 21.64 -39.25 -9.10
CA THR A 49 21.61 -38.81 -7.69
C THR A 49 22.99 -38.57 -7.09
N THR A 50 24.07 -39.05 -7.72
CA THR A 50 25.45 -38.91 -7.24
C THR A 50 26.38 -38.21 -8.22
N VAL A 51 25.93 -37.90 -9.44
CA VAL A 51 26.77 -37.30 -10.49
C VAL A 51 26.08 -36.08 -11.08
N VAL A 52 26.80 -34.95 -11.07
CA VAL A 52 26.41 -33.71 -11.71
C VAL A 52 27.49 -33.23 -12.67
N VAL A 53 27.07 -32.54 -13.72
CA VAL A 53 27.95 -31.83 -14.66
C VAL A 53 28.03 -30.39 -14.19
N CYS A 54 29.25 -29.84 -14.12
CA CYS A 54 29.50 -28.51 -13.61
C CYS A 54 30.41 -27.69 -14.54
N THR A 55 30.33 -26.38 -14.38
CA THR A 55 31.34 -25.41 -14.82
C THR A 55 32.15 -24.96 -13.62
N ILE A 56 33.45 -25.24 -13.60
CA ILE A 56 34.39 -24.80 -12.55
C ILE A 56 34.74 -23.33 -12.82
N THR A 57 34.28 -22.45 -11.93
CA THR A 57 34.49 -20.99 -12.01
C THR A 57 35.71 -20.55 -11.20
N LYS A 58 36.05 -21.29 -10.13
CA LYS A 58 37.29 -21.14 -9.37
C LYS A 58 37.92 -22.51 -9.20
N ALA A 59 39.18 -22.64 -9.59
CA ALA A 59 39.89 -23.91 -9.56
C ALA A 59 39.87 -24.54 -8.15
N PHE A 60 39.65 -25.85 -8.09
CA PHE A 60 39.84 -26.63 -6.87
C PHE A 60 41.33 -26.85 -6.65
N ALA A 61 41.78 -26.98 -5.39
CA ALA A 61 43.22 -27.16 -5.16
C ALA A 61 43.76 -28.51 -5.68
N ASN A 62 42.93 -29.55 -5.73
CA ASN A 62 43.26 -30.86 -6.28
C ASN A 62 41.99 -31.67 -6.61
N THR A 63 42.18 -32.88 -7.14
CA THR A 63 41.10 -33.83 -7.50
C THR A 63 40.81 -34.87 -6.42
N ASP A 64 41.37 -34.72 -5.22
CA ASP A 64 41.18 -35.69 -4.14
C ASP A 64 39.74 -35.64 -3.62
N ALA A 65 39.21 -36.77 -3.17
CA ALA A 65 37.91 -36.80 -2.51
C ALA A 65 37.91 -35.92 -1.25
N LYS A 66 36.87 -35.09 -1.08
CA LYS A 66 36.68 -34.24 0.09
C LYS A 66 35.36 -34.58 0.77
N THR A 67 35.39 -34.64 2.10
CA THR A 67 34.20 -34.82 2.93
C THR A 67 33.60 -33.49 3.35
N ASP A 68 34.41 -32.44 3.47
CA ASP A 68 33.97 -31.08 3.75
C ASP A 68 33.71 -30.35 2.43
N TRP A 69 32.43 -30.20 2.10
CA TRP A 69 31.95 -29.50 0.92
C TRP A 69 30.58 -28.89 1.23
N LYS A 70 30.23 -27.87 0.46
CA LYS A 70 28.99 -27.10 0.63
C LYS A 70 28.24 -27.04 -0.70
N LEU A 71 26.91 -27.07 -0.60
CA LEU A 71 26.00 -26.83 -1.70
C LEU A 71 25.29 -25.49 -1.47
N GLY A 72 25.26 -24.62 -2.47
CA GLY A 72 24.76 -23.24 -2.34
C GLY A 72 23.32 -23.19 -1.85
N ALA A 73 22.97 -22.24 -0.99
CA ALA A 73 21.71 -22.26 -0.24
C ALA A 73 20.43 -22.11 -1.09
N PHE A 74 20.51 -21.51 -2.28
CA PHE A 74 19.33 -21.15 -3.08
C PHE A 74 19.09 -22.14 -4.22
N SER A 75 17.86 -22.65 -4.33
CA SER A 75 17.42 -23.56 -5.39
C SER A 75 15.91 -23.73 -5.36
N ASP A 76 15.35 -24.39 -6.38
CA ASP A 76 13.92 -24.72 -6.39
C ASP A 76 13.55 -25.77 -5.31
N THR A 77 14.52 -26.44 -4.67
CA THR A 77 14.29 -27.35 -3.54
C THR A 77 14.40 -26.65 -2.19
N THR A 78 15.44 -25.83 -2.00
CA THR A 78 15.70 -25.13 -0.74
C THR A 78 14.99 -23.78 -0.64
N GLY A 79 14.38 -23.34 -1.73
CA GLY A 79 13.74 -22.04 -1.89
C GLY A 79 14.72 -20.95 -2.30
N HIS A 80 14.17 -19.89 -2.86
CA HIS A 80 14.86 -18.63 -3.12
C HIS A 80 14.51 -17.62 -2.02
N PRO A 81 15.36 -16.61 -1.78
CA PRO A 81 15.06 -15.56 -0.80
C PRO A 81 13.72 -14.87 -1.09
N SER A 82 12.89 -14.72 -0.06
CA SER A 82 11.61 -13.99 -0.15
C SER A 82 11.73 -12.52 0.22
N SER A 83 12.86 -12.11 0.80
CA SER A 83 13.12 -10.73 1.21
C SER A 83 14.56 -10.34 0.89
N VAL A 84 14.74 -9.10 0.44
CA VAL A 84 16.04 -8.53 0.08
C VAL A 84 16.14 -7.09 0.57
N SER A 85 17.32 -6.68 1.06
CA SER A 85 17.62 -5.29 1.41
C SER A 85 19.10 -5.02 1.24
N PHE A 86 19.47 -3.76 1.05
CA PHE A 86 20.84 -3.31 1.30
C PHE A 86 20.98 -2.84 2.74
N PHE A 87 22.11 -3.12 3.39
CA PHE A 87 22.44 -2.59 4.70
C PHE A 87 23.96 -2.54 4.88
N GLU A 88 24.51 -1.38 5.30
CA GLU A 88 25.95 -1.18 5.54
C GLU A 88 26.87 -1.71 4.42
N GLN A 89 26.60 -1.33 3.17
CA GLN A 89 27.34 -1.78 1.98
C GLN A 89 27.33 -3.30 1.76
N ARG A 90 26.28 -3.98 2.20
CA ARG A 90 26.05 -5.41 1.96
C ARG A 90 24.67 -5.63 1.37
N LEU A 91 24.58 -6.59 0.46
CA LEU A 91 23.32 -7.13 -0.01
C LEU A 91 22.88 -8.24 0.95
N VAL A 92 21.65 -8.14 1.45
CA VAL A 92 21.09 -9.06 2.45
C VAL A 92 19.92 -9.81 1.85
N PHE A 93 20.04 -11.13 1.79
CA PHE A 93 18.97 -12.04 1.41
C PHE A 93 18.38 -12.74 2.63
N ALA A 94 17.10 -13.05 2.61
CA ALA A 94 16.45 -13.76 3.71
C ALA A 94 15.23 -14.59 3.30
N GLY A 95 14.86 -15.55 4.16
CA GLY A 95 13.55 -16.19 4.10
C GLY A 95 13.40 -17.30 3.04
N THR A 96 14.43 -18.11 2.84
CA THR A 96 14.30 -19.31 1.97
C THR A 96 13.34 -20.32 2.59
N THR A 97 12.81 -21.25 1.79
CA THR A 97 11.87 -22.27 2.28
C THR A 97 12.52 -23.23 3.28
N ALA A 98 13.78 -23.60 3.05
CA ALA A 98 14.53 -24.50 3.92
C ALA A 98 15.11 -23.80 5.16
N GLU A 99 15.49 -22.53 5.03
CA GLU A 99 16.11 -21.74 6.09
C GLU A 99 15.35 -20.40 6.30
N PRO A 100 14.10 -20.47 6.78
CA PRO A 100 13.18 -19.32 6.79
C PRO A 100 13.56 -18.22 7.79
N GLN A 101 14.50 -18.50 8.71
CA GLN A 101 15.01 -17.58 9.73
C GLN A 101 16.43 -17.08 9.44
N THR A 102 16.98 -17.40 8.27
CA THR A 102 18.37 -17.14 7.95
C THR A 102 18.52 -15.88 7.10
N LEU A 103 19.50 -15.07 7.47
CA LEU A 103 19.99 -13.89 6.78
C LEU A 103 21.33 -14.24 6.12
N TYR A 104 21.49 -13.89 4.85
CA TYR A 104 22.74 -14.06 4.10
C TYR A 104 23.21 -12.68 3.64
N PHE A 105 24.31 -12.21 4.21
CA PHE A 105 24.94 -10.95 3.86
C PHE A 105 26.09 -11.21 2.89
N SER A 106 26.16 -10.44 1.80
CA SER A 106 27.32 -10.42 0.90
C SER A 106 28.57 -9.91 1.59
N LYS A 107 29.73 -10.04 0.93
CA LYS A 107 30.92 -9.26 1.28
C LYS A 107 30.59 -7.77 1.21
N SER A 108 31.29 -6.98 2.02
CA SER A 108 31.14 -5.51 2.02
C SER A 108 31.67 -4.94 0.71
N GLY A 109 30.86 -4.14 0.01
CA GLY A 109 31.21 -3.52 -1.27
C GLY A 109 31.25 -4.46 -2.48
N ASP A 110 31.05 -5.77 -2.30
CA ASP A 110 31.01 -6.79 -3.36
C ASP A 110 29.74 -7.65 -3.21
N TYR A 111 28.64 -7.13 -3.77
CA TYR A 111 27.27 -7.61 -3.54
C TYR A 111 26.99 -9.01 -4.09
N GLU A 112 27.74 -9.46 -5.10
CA GLU A 112 27.56 -10.78 -5.72
C GLU A 112 28.42 -11.86 -5.05
N ASN A 113 29.28 -11.48 -4.11
CA ASN A 113 30.21 -12.37 -3.45
C ASN A 113 29.71 -12.80 -2.08
N MET A 114 29.37 -14.08 -1.97
CA MET A 114 28.86 -14.70 -0.74
C MET A 114 29.92 -15.57 -0.05
N THR A 115 31.22 -15.31 -0.31
CA THR A 115 32.30 -16.07 0.31
C THR A 115 32.46 -15.66 1.76
N ALA A 116 32.05 -16.55 2.67
CA ALA A 116 32.16 -16.33 4.11
C ALA A 116 33.58 -16.55 4.62
N GLY A 117 33.91 -15.85 5.71
CA GLY A 117 35.19 -15.94 6.41
C GLY A 117 35.12 -15.17 7.73
N THR A 118 36.27 -14.74 8.22
CA THR A 118 36.39 -14.05 9.52
C THR A 118 36.82 -12.59 9.39
N ASP A 119 37.19 -12.16 8.19
CA ASP A 119 37.64 -10.80 7.95
C ASP A 119 36.45 -9.84 8.02
N ALA A 120 36.72 -8.58 8.35
CA ALA A 120 35.66 -7.61 8.62
C ALA A 120 34.73 -7.37 7.42
N ASP A 121 35.23 -7.56 6.19
CA ASP A 121 34.52 -7.41 4.92
C ASP A 121 33.92 -8.71 4.39
N ASP A 122 34.16 -9.86 5.03
CA ASP A 122 33.67 -11.15 4.56
C ASP A 122 32.15 -11.27 4.61
N ALA A 123 31.59 -12.15 3.77
CA ALA A 123 30.18 -12.49 3.80
C ALA A 123 29.82 -13.21 5.11
N MET A 124 28.58 -13.11 5.55
CA MET A 124 28.14 -13.69 6.82
C MET A 124 26.73 -14.27 6.71
N ILE A 125 26.51 -15.37 7.43
CA ILE A 125 25.24 -16.09 7.44
C ILE A 125 24.80 -16.21 8.90
N TYR A 126 23.62 -15.68 9.21
CA TYR A 126 23.06 -15.72 10.56
C TYR A 126 21.66 -16.26 10.55
N THR A 127 21.41 -17.26 11.41
CA THR A 127 20.07 -17.75 11.68
C THR A 127 19.57 -17.14 12.97
N ILE A 128 18.41 -16.47 12.93
CA ILE A 128 17.80 -15.87 14.11
C ILE A 128 17.46 -16.97 15.11
N ALA A 129 18.08 -16.92 16.29
CA ALA A 129 17.77 -17.84 17.38
C ALA A 129 16.40 -17.50 17.98
N SER A 130 15.46 -18.44 17.94
CA SER A 130 14.12 -18.29 18.49
C SER A 130 13.57 -19.64 18.96
N ASN A 131 12.68 -19.64 19.95
CA ASN A 131 12.03 -20.85 20.47
C ASN A 131 11.05 -21.50 19.46
N GLN A 132 10.76 -20.81 18.36
CA GLN A 132 9.88 -21.27 17.29
C GLN A 132 10.48 -20.88 15.94
N VAL A 133 10.17 -21.67 14.92
CA VAL A 133 10.54 -21.35 13.54
C VAL A 133 9.60 -20.26 13.02
N ASN A 134 10.14 -19.04 12.88
CA ASN A 134 9.40 -17.87 12.43
C ASN A 134 9.96 -17.35 11.11
N ALA A 135 9.26 -17.58 10.01
CA ALA A 135 9.70 -17.10 8.70
C ALA A 135 9.85 -15.57 8.67
N ILE A 136 10.94 -15.09 8.07
CA ILE A 136 11.19 -13.68 7.75
C ILE A 136 10.22 -13.24 6.66
N ARG A 137 9.63 -12.05 6.82
CA ARG A 137 8.57 -11.50 5.97
C ARG A 137 8.99 -10.21 5.26
N TYR A 138 9.80 -9.38 5.91
CA TYR A 138 10.36 -8.18 5.31
C TYR A 138 11.71 -7.85 5.95
N LEU A 139 12.49 -7.05 5.22
CA LEU A 139 13.73 -6.42 5.67
C LEU A 139 13.63 -4.92 5.38
N LYS A 140 13.94 -4.07 6.36
CA LYS A 140 13.98 -2.62 6.17
C LYS A 140 15.21 -2.04 6.83
N ALA A 141 16.05 -1.40 6.04
CA ALA A 141 17.24 -0.71 6.51
C ALA A 141 16.89 0.72 6.95
N GLN A 142 17.17 1.03 8.21
CA GLN A 142 17.12 2.37 8.78
C GLN A 142 18.41 2.58 9.59
N ARG A 143 18.34 3.15 10.80
CA ARG A 143 19.48 3.18 11.75
C ARG A 143 20.02 1.78 12.05
N THR A 144 19.14 0.78 12.07
CA THR A 144 19.49 -0.63 12.17
C THR A 144 18.74 -1.39 11.07
N LEU A 145 19.15 -2.62 10.79
CA LEU A 145 18.38 -3.48 9.91
C LEU A 145 17.22 -4.08 10.70
N ILE A 146 15.99 -3.70 10.34
CA ILE A 146 14.78 -4.25 10.91
C ILE A 146 14.37 -5.50 10.14
N VAL A 147 14.10 -6.57 10.89
CA VAL A 147 13.68 -7.86 10.37
C VAL A 147 12.30 -8.21 10.95
N GLY A 148 11.28 -8.16 10.08
CA GLY A 148 9.94 -8.61 10.43
C GLY A 148 9.81 -10.10 10.22
N THR A 149 9.36 -10.84 11.24
CA THR A 149 9.09 -12.29 11.14
C THR A 149 7.65 -12.58 11.50
N THR A 150 7.17 -13.79 11.18
CA THR A 150 5.84 -14.27 11.60
C THR A 150 5.58 -14.23 13.12
N GLY A 151 6.62 -14.24 13.95
CA GLY A 151 6.50 -14.30 15.42
C GLY A 151 7.02 -13.06 16.18
N GLY A 152 7.53 -12.07 15.47
CA GLY A 152 8.01 -10.82 16.07
C GLY A 152 8.97 -10.04 15.19
N GLU A 153 9.32 -8.86 15.66
CA GLU A 153 10.16 -7.89 14.97
C GLU A 153 11.51 -7.82 15.68
N PHE A 154 12.59 -7.86 14.90
CA PHE A 154 13.97 -7.90 15.39
C PHE A 154 14.77 -6.76 14.77
N THR A 155 15.80 -6.31 15.49
CA THR A 155 16.84 -5.40 14.98
C THR A 155 18.13 -6.16 14.83
N VAL A 156 18.86 -5.90 13.76
CA VAL A 156 20.22 -6.37 13.52
C VAL A 156 21.15 -5.16 13.52
N SER A 157 22.15 -5.17 14.40
CA SER A 157 23.14 -4.12 14.57
C SER A 157 24.49 -4.71 14.97
N ALA A 158 25.53 -3.89 15.02
CA ALA A 158 26.78 -4.24 15.70
C ALA A 158 26.70 -3.93 17.20
N ASP A 159 27.63 -4.47 17.98
CA ASP A 159 27.88 -4.06 19.36
C ASP A 159 28.89 -2.89 19.38
N GLY A 160 28.61 -1.87 20.21
CA GLY A 160 29.36 -0.62 20.29
C GLY A 160 28.77 0.54 19.49
N THR A 161 29.00 1.77 19.97
CA THR A 161 28.65 3.01 19.26
C THR A 161 29.53 3.15 18.03
N ASP A 162 28.93 3.36 16.86
CA ASP A 162 29.60 3.52 15.55
C ASP A 162 30.38 2.27 15.08
N ALA A 163 30.05 1.10 15.61
CA ALA A 163 30.57 -0.17 15.11
C ALA A 163 29.81 -0.61 13.85
N ALA A 164 30.54 -1.19 12.90
CA ALA A 164 29.96 -1.80 11.71
C ALA A 164 29.69 -3.29 11.93
N ILE A 165 28.71 -3.82 11.20
CA ILE A 165 28.42 -5.26 11.21
C ILE A 165 29.54 -6.02 10.48
N THR A 166 30.12 -6.98 11.20
CA THR A 166 31.14 -7.90 10.67
C THR A 166 30.80 -9.34 11.06
N PRO A 167 31.42 -10.36 10.44
CA PRO A 167 31.19 -11.76 10.80
C PRO A 167 31.48 -12.09 12.29
N THR A 168 32.22 -11.24 12.98
CA THR A 168 32.56 -11.39 14.41
C THR A 168 31.87 -10.37 15.31
N ASN A 169 31.15 -9.39 14.75
CA ASN A 169 30.40 -8.38 15.47
C ASN A 169 29.00 -8.20 14.86
N VAL A 170 28.06 -9.03 15.31
CA VAL A 170 26.64 -8.86 15.02
C VAL A 170 25.82 -9.14 16.28
N THR A 171 24.76 -8.37 16.45
CA THR A 171 23.80 -8.51 17.53
C THR A 171 22.39 -8.47 16.95
N ILE A 172 21.60 -9.51 17.23
CA ILE A 172 20.20 -9.61 16.83
C ILE A 172 19.34 -9.56 18.09
N LYS A 173 18.53 -8.51 18.23
CA LYS A 173 17.67 -8.29 19.41
C LYS A 173 16.20 -8.28 19.01
N LYS A 174 15.37 -8.96 19.79
CA LYS A 174 13.91 -8.91 19.62
C LYS A 174 13.38 -7.59 20.16
N GLN A 175 12.60 -6.87 19.37
CA GLN A 175 11.97 -5.61 19.74
C GLN A 175 10.50 -5.80 20.12
N SER A 176 9.79 -6.64 19.37
CA SER A 176 8.36 -6.87 19.59
C SER A 176 7.97 -8.32 19.26
N SER A 177 6.82 -8.77 19.79
CA SER A 177 6.28 -10.13 19.59
C SER A 177 4.95 -10.16 18.83
N TYR A 178 4.60 -9.09 18.10
CA TYR A 178 3.33 -9.02 17.38
C TYR A 178 3.31 -9.94 16.16
N GLY A 179 4.43 -9.98 15.43
CA GLY A 179 4.58 -10.76 14.22
C GLY A 179 3.96 -10.09 13.00
N SER A 180 4.57 -10.33 11.86
CA SER A 180 4.28 -9.65 10.60
C SER A 180 3.58 -10.57 9.60
N ALA A 181 2.66 -10.01 8.82
CA ALA A 181 2.05 -10.68 7.67
C ALA A 181 3.03 -10.77 6.50
N ASN A 182 2.72 -11.59 5.49
CA ASN A 182 3.52 -11.68 4.26
C ASN A 182 3.18 -10.55 3.28
N VAL A 183 3.34 -9.31 3.74
CA VAL A 183 3.17 -8.06 2.99
C VAL A 183 4.35 -7.18 3.40
N ASP A 184 5.01 -6.57 2.42
CA ASP A 184 6.19 -5.76 2.71
C ASP A 184 5.83 -4.52 3.54
N ALA A 185 6.71 -4.17 4.48
CA ALA A 185 6.51 -3.03 5.36
C ALA A 185 6.94 -1.73 4.68
N GLN A 186 6.26 -0.63 5.02
CA GLN A 186 6.51 0.67 4.39
C GLN A 186 7.29 1.59 5.33
N PRO A 187 8.47 2.10 4.95
CA PRO A 187 9.13 3.13 5.71
C PRO A 187 8.36 4.45 5.59
N ALA A 188 8.14 5.13 6.72
CA ALA A 188 7.48 6.44 6.77
C ALA A 188 8.28 7.35 7.73
N GLY A 189 9.10 8.22 7.16
CA GLY A 189 10.11 8.97 7.92
C GLY A 189 11.04 8.02 8.69
N ASN A 190 11.11 8.19 10.01
CA ASN A 190 11.92 7.35 10.91
C ASN A 190 11.17 6.12 11.48
N SER A 191 9.91 5.91 11.08
CA SER A 191 9.08 4.78 11.51
C SER A 191 8.95 3.74 10.39
N ILE A 192 8.61 2.51 10.76
CA ILE A 192 8.18 1.46 9.81
C ILE A 192 6.72 1.14 10.08
N LEU A 193 5.89 1.25 9.04
CA LEU A 193 4.51 0.83 9.06
C LEU A 193 4.43 -0.62 8.56
N PHE A 194 4.04 -1.55 9.43
CA PHE A 194 3.96 -2.96 9.08
C PHE A 194 2.59 -3.56 9.39
N LEU A 195 2.20 -4.54 8.58
CA LEU A 195 0.97 -5.28 8.74
C LEU A 195 1.18 -6.45 9.72
N GLN A 196 0.43 -6.47 10.82
CA GLN A 196 0.48 -7.57 11.79
C GLN A 196 -0.01 -8.88 11.16
N LYS A 197 0.53 -10.04 11.60
CA LYS A 197 0.28 -11.39 11.07
C LYS A 197 -1.17 -11.77 10.72
N ALA A 198 -2.16 -11.22 11.43
CA ALA A 198 -3.58 -11.47 11.18
C ALA A 198 -4.18 -10.64 10.04
N LYS A 199 -3.37 -9.81 9.36
CA LYS A 199 -3.76 -8.89 8.27
C LYS A 199 -4.76 -7.79 8.64
N ARG A 200 -5.03 -7.57 9.92
CA ARG A 200 -6.07 -6.66 10.42
C ARG A 200 -5.56 -5.38 11.08
N LYS A 201 -4.29 -5.33 11.47
CA LYS A 201 -3.73 -4.21 12.24
C LYS A 201 -2.49 -3.69 11.54
N ILE A 202 -2.45 -2.39 11.30
CA ILE A 202 -1.24 -1.68 10.92
C ILE A 202 -0.56 -1.21 12.19
N ARG A 203 0.74 -1.45 12.29
CA ARG A 203 1.55 -1.04 13.43
C ARG A 203 2.66 -0.10 13.00
N GLU A 204 2.87 0.92 13.81
CA GLU A 204 4.02 1.83 13.71
C GLU A 204 5.15 1.29 14.58
N LEU A 205 6.19 0.74 13.96
CA LEU A 205 7.44 0.42 14.64
C LEU A 205 8.35 1.66 14.62
N THR A 206 8.57 2.27 15.78
CA THR A 206 9.40 3.46 15.92
C THR A 206 10.32 3.37 17.12
N TYR A 207 11.51 3.98 17.03
CA TYR A 207 12.46 3.98 18.13
C TYR A 207 12.06 5.02 19.18
N ASN A 208 11.99 4.60 20.43
CA ASN A 208 11.65 5.44 21.57
C ASN A 208 12.87 5.55 22.49
N PHE A 209 13.30 6.80 22.73
CA PHE A 209 14.47 7.12 23.54
C PHE A 209 14.28 6.83 25.04
N ASP A 210 13.05 6.93 25.56
CA ASP A 210 12.76 6.74 26.99
C ASP A 210 12.95 5.28 27.43
N VAL A 211 12.65 4.34 26.53
CA VAL A 211 12.78 2.90 26.78
C VAL A 211 13.98 2.28 26.05
N ASP A 212 14.82 3.10 25.40
CA ASP A 212 15.96 2.70 24.58
C ASP A 212 15.66 1.47 23.68
N GLY A 213 14.59 1.57 22.91
CA GLY A 213 14.10 0.44 22.14
C GLY A 213 12.97 0.81 21.19
N TYR A 214 12.54 -0.15 20.37
CA TYR A 214 11.44 0.07 19.46
C TYR A 214 10.09 -0.25 20.10
N VAL A 215 9.11 0.62 19.89
CA VAL A 215 7.70 0.41 20.25
C VAL A 215 6.87 0.21 18.98
N ALA A 216 5.84 -0.63 19.05
CA ALA A 216 4.98 -0.98 17.91
C ALA A 216 3.50 -0.65 18.19
N ALA A 217 3.14 0.64 18.09
CA ALA A 217 1.78 1.12 18.36
C ALA A 217 0.77 0.66 17.30
N ASP A 218 -0.50 0.45 17.66
CA ASP A 218 -1.57 0.04 16.74
C ASP A 218 -2.25 1.28 16.13
N LEU A 219 -2.08 1.49 14.83
CA LEU A 219 -2.65 2.62 14.10
C LEU A 219 -4.11 2.39 13.67
N THR A 220 -4.67 1.19 13.90
CA THR A 220 -6.06 0.85 13.57
C THR A 220 -6.99 0.94 14.77
N ILE A 221 -6.48 1.36 15.94
CA ILE A 221 -7.24 1.31 17.20
C ILE A 221 -8.54 2.11 17.19
N LEU A 222 -8.57 3.25 16.49
CA LEU A 222 -9.75 4.12 16.39
C LEU A 222 -10.77 3.61 15.36
N ASN A 223 -10.34 2.78 14.40
CA ASN A 223 -11.19 2.24 13.35
C ASN A 223 -10.64 0.89 12.87
N ASP A 224 -11.09 -0.21 13.49
CA ASP A 224 -10.67 -1.56 13.14
C ASP A 224 -11.48 -2.17 11.96
N ILE A 225 -12.54 -1.47 11.54
CA ILE A 225 -13.41 -1.84 10.42
C ILE A 225 -12.77 -1.47 9.08
N VAL A 226 -11.93 -0.44 9.06
CA VAL A 226 -11.24 0.01 7.83
C VAL A 226 -10.37 -1.09 7.22
N THR A 227 -9.84 -2.01 8.02
CA THR A 227 -9.02 -3.13 7.59
C THR A 227 -9.76 -4.48 7.69
N LYS A 228 -11.11 -4.46 7.80
CA LYS A 228 -11.89 -5.61 8.30
C LYS A 228 -11.64 -6.93 7.57
N THR A 229 -11.53 -6.86 6.26
CA THR A 229 -11.41 -8.03 5.39
C THR A 229 -10.00 -8.58 5.32
N GLY A 230 -9.00 -7.80 5.77
CA GLY A 230 -7.59 -8.12 5.62
C GLY A 230 -6.95 -7.22 4.56
N ILE A 231 -5.68 -6.88 4.78
CA ILE A 231 -4.84 -6.17 3.80
C ILE A 231 -3.95 -7.18 3.07
N ASN A 232 -3.82 -7.03 1.75
CA ASN A 232 -2.98 -7.88 0.90
C ASN A 232 -1.76 -7.13 0.31
N GLU A 233 -1.85 -5.82 0.13
CA GLU A 233 -0.82 -4.97 -0.47
C GLU A 233 -0.83 -3.60 0.19
N MET A 234 0.35 -2.98 0.28
CA MET A 234 0.51 -1.64 0.83
C MET A 234 1.48 -0.83 -0.02
N ALA A 235 1.20 0.47 -0.19
CA ALA A 235 2.10 1.45 -0.79
C ALA A 235 2.07 2.73 0.03
N TYR A 236 3.21 3.41 0.14
CA TYR A 236 3.30 4.69 0.83
C TYR A 236 3.51 5.81 -0.20
N GLN A 237 2.59 6.76 -0.19
CA GLN A 237 2.68 8.02 -0.92
C GLN A 237 3.19 9.08 0.07
N GLN A 238 4.28 9.76 -0.26
CA GLN A 238 4.86 10.75 0.64
C GLN A 238 4.31 12.15 0.36
N GLU A 239 4.23 12.52 -0.92
CA GLU A 239 3.81 13.84 -1.39
C GLU A 239 2.51 13.74 -2.21
N PRO A 240 1.59 14.72 -2.12
CA PRO A 240 1.66 15.93 -1.29
C PRO A 240 1.32 15.65 0.19
N ASP A 241 0.51 14.61 0.43
CA ASP A 241 0.14 14.17 1.76
C ASP A 241 0.71 12.78 2.03
N SER A 242 1.26 12.60 3.22
CA SER A 242 1.78 11.30 3.66
C SER A 242 0.63 10.32 3.92
N ILE A 243 0.41 9.40 2.97
CA ILE A 243 -0.68 8.43 3.00
C ILE A 243 -0.14 7.00 2.81
N LEU A 244 -0.47 6.12 3.76
CA LEU A 244 -0.32 4.68 3.56
C LEU A 244 -1.59 4.13 2.91
N TRP A 245 -1.45 3.70 1.66
CA TRP A 245 -2.47 3.02 0.88
C TRP A 245 -2.44 1.52 1.15
N CYS A 246 -3.60 0.92 1.36
CA CYS A 246 -3.78 -0.48 1.72
C CYS A 246 -4.87 -1.10 0.86
N VAL A 247 -4.53 -2.08 0.01
CA VAL A 247 -5.51 -2.85 -0.75
C VAL A 247 -6.09 -3.94 0.16
N ARG A 248 -7.41 -4.03 0.19
CA ARG A 248 -8.12 -5.01 1.00
C ARG A 248 -8.51 -6.25 0.21
N ASP A 249 -8.72 -7.36 0.92
CA ASP A 249 -9.15 -8.64 0.33
C ASP A 249 -10.54 -8.55 -0.36
N ASP A 250 -11.37 -7.55 -0.04
CA ASP A 250 -12.67 -7.28 -0.68
C ASP A 250 -12.62 -6.26 -1.83
N GLY A 251 -11.43 -5.77 -2.20
CA GLY A 251 -11.26 -4.83 -3.32
C GLY A 251 -11.44 -3.36 -2.97
N ILE A 252 -11.75 -3.03 -1.72
CA ILE A 252 -11.77 -1.63 -1.24
C ILE A 252 -10.33 -1.17 -1.02
N LEU A 253 -10.00 0.04 -1.48
CA LEU A 253 -8.73 0.68 -1.15
C LEU A 253 -8.91 1.49 0.14
N SER A 254 -8.02 1.34 1.11
CA SER A 254 -8.03 2.11 2.35
C SER A 254 -6.80 2.98 2.44
N GLY A 255 -6.98 4.25 2.79
CA GLY A 255 -5.88 5.19 3.01
C GLY A 255 -5.76 5.51 4.50
N LEU A 256 -4.52 5.59 4.98
CA LEU A 256 -4.18 6.15 6.29
C LEU A 256 -3.36 7.41 6.08
N THR A 257 -3.99 8.56 6.29
CA THR A 257 -3.26 9.84 6.40
C THR A 257 -2.42 9.78 7.67
N TYR A 258 -1.11 9.86 7.49
CA TYR A 258 -0.10 9.64 8.51
C TYR A 258 0.81 10.87 8.62
N GLN A 259 0.43 11.81 9.49
CA GLN A 259 1.24 12.99 9.81
C GLN A 259 1.51 13.01 11.31
N ARG A 260 2.56 12.26 11.70
CA ARG A 260 2.85 11.98 13.11
C ARG A 260 3.31 13.22 13.89
N SER A 261 4.00 14.14 13.24
CA SER A 261 4.44 15.44 13.80
C SER A 261 3.28 16.29 14.31
N GLU A 262 2.12 16.19 13.66
CA GLU A 262 0.89 16.94 13.98
C GLU A 262 -0.13 16.09 14.74
N ASN A 263 0.24 14.85 15.11
CA ASN A 263 -0.66 13.86 15.70
C ASN A 263 -1.90 13.52 14.86
N VAL A 264 -1.77 13.56 13.53
CA VAL A 264 -2.85 13.18 12.61
C VAL A 264 -2.65 11.74 12.15
N ILE A 265 -3.60 10.89 12.52
CA ILE A 265 -3.73 9.49 12.08
C ILE A 265 -5.20 9.29 11.70
N ALA A 266 -5.51 9.33 10.40
CA ALA A 266 -6.88 9.30 9.90
C ALA A 266 -7.07 8.23 8.83
N TRP A 267 -8.03 7.34 9.07
CA TRP A 267 -8.40 6.28 8.13
C TRP A 267 -9.58 6.68 7.27
N HIS A 268 -9.49 6.39 5.98
CA HIS A 268 -10.54 6.63 5.00
C HIS A 268 -10.61 5.47 4.00
N ARG A 269 -11.76 5.30 3.35
CA ARG A 269 -12.02 4.21 2.39
C ARG A 269 -12.37 4.79 1.04
N HIS A 270 -11.84 4.15 0.01
CA HIS A 270 -12.07 4.46 -1.40
C HIS A 270 -12.74 3.25 -2.04
N ILE A 271 -13.98 3.47 -2.49
CA ILE A 271 -14.79 2.49 -3.22
C ILE A 271 -14.86 3.00 -4.64
N PHE A 272 -14.18 2.31 -5.56
CA PHE A 272 -14.11 2.76 -6.94
C PHE A 272 -15.46 2.59 -7.67
N GLY A 273 -15.79 3.55 -8.51
CA GLY A 273 -16.95 3.56 -9.39
C GLY A 273 -16.94 2.39 -10.39
N GLY A 274 -18.14 2.02 -10.82
CA GLY A 274 -18.38 0.81 -11.62
C GLY A 274 -18.64 -0.43 -10.75
N SER A 275 -18.78 -1.58 -11.40
CA SER A 275 -19.16 -2.83 -10.72
C SER A 275 -18.29 -4.01 -11.13
N PHE A 276 -18.18 -5.00 -10.26
CA PHE A 276 -17.65 -6.32 -10.59
C PHE A 276 -18.64 -7.40 -10.17
N GLY A 277 -19.21 -8.12 -11.14
CA GLY A 277 -20.30 -9.07 -10.88
C GLY A 277 -21.53 -8.35 -10.33
N SER A 278 -21.91 -8.64 -9.09
CA SER A 278 -23.04 -8.02 -8.39
C SER A 278 -22.62 -7.00 -7.33
N GLY A 279 -21.32 -6.69 -7.21
CA GLY A 279 -20.79 -5.77 -6.21
C GLY A 279 -19.97 -4.63 -6.83
N ASP A 280 -19.27 -3.90 -5.97
CA ASP A 280 -18.43 -2.77 -6.35
C ASP A 280 -17.22 -3.20 -7.20
N ALA A 281 -16.56 -2.23 -7.84
CA ALA A 281 -15.27 -2.46 -8.49
C ALA A 281 -14.20 -2.95 -7.49
N VAL A 282 -13.23 -3.72 -7.97
CA VAL A 282 -12.21 -4.37 -7.13
C VAL A 282 -10.84 -3.78 -7.41
N CYS A 283 -10.24 -3.09 -6.43
CA CYS A 283 -8.83 -2.74 -6.45
C CYS A 283 -7.99 -3.99 -6.20
N GLU A 284 -7.06 -4.31 -7.10
CA GLU A 284 -6.21 -5.50 -7.02
C GLU A 284 -4.75 -5.20 -6.65
N SER A 285 -4.28 -3.97 -6.88
CA SER A 285 -2.89 -3.56 -6.61
C SER A 285 -2.80 -2.04 -6.51
N VAL A 286 -1.81 -1.55 -5.77
CA VAL A 286 -1.50 -0.13 -5.58
C VAL A 286 0.01 0.09 -5.57
N ALA A 287 0.46 1.13 -6.26
CA ALA A 287 1.86 1.56 -6.25
C ALA A 287 1.93 3.08 -6.18
N SER A 288 2.86 3.59 -5.38
CA SER A 288 3.24 5.00 -5.39
C SER A 288 4.59 5.10 -6.07
N ILE A 289 4.69 5.96 -7.09
CA ILE A 289 5.96 6.24 -7.77
C ILE A 289 6.22 7.73 -7.72
N SER A 290 7.49 8.12 -7.68
CA SER A 290 7.84 9.52 -7.81
C SER A 290 7.42 10.02 -9.20
N GLY A 291 6.51 10.99 -9.23
CA GLY A 291 6.06 11.62 -10.46
C GLY A 291 7.10 12.56 -11.06
N ASN A 292 6.74 13.18 -12.19
CA ASN A 292 7.57 14.23 -12.81
C ASN A 292 7.40 15.62 -12.17
N LEU A 293 6.52 15.75 -11.18
CA LEU A 293 6.05 17.02 -10.59
C LEU A 293 6.24 17.03 -9.06
N THR A 294 5.54 17.94 -8.39
CA THR A 294 5.53 18.18 -6.94
C THR A 294 4.77 17.12 -6.12
N GLU A 295 4.28 16.05 -6.76
CA GLU A 295 3.46 15.00 -6.15
C GLU A 295 3.93 13.61 -6.60
N ASP A 296 3.81 12.62 -5.70
CA ASP A 296 3.97 11.22 -6.03
C ASP A 296 2.73 10.70 -6.78
N GLU A 297 2.92 10.03 -7.91
CA GLU A 297 1.82 9.46 -8.68
C GLU A 297 1.34 8.15 -8.04
N LEU A 298 0.05 8.10 -7.69
CA LEU A 298 -0.59 6.90 -7.17
C LEU A 298 -1.25 6.11 -8.31
N TRP A 299 -0.71 4.93 -8.57
CA TRP A 299 -1.20 3.99 -9.57
C TRP A 299 -1.97 2.84 -8.92
N VAL A 300 -3.12 2.50 -9.50
CA VAL A 300 -3.97 1.39 -9.05
C VAL A 300 -4.35 0.49 -10.21
N ILE A 301 -4.53 -0.80 -9.91
CA ILE A 301 -5.16 -1.74 -10.85
C ILE A 301 -6.59 -1.99 -10.39
N VAL A 302 -7.56 -1.55 -11.18
CA VAL A 302 -8.99 -1.73 -10.86
C VAL A 302 -9.66 -2.69 -11.83
N LYS A 303 -10.30 -3.70 -11.27
CA LYS A 303 -11.04 -4.74 -11.99
C LYS A 303 -12.53 -4.43 -11.98
N ARG A 304 -13.14 -4.40 -13.18
CA ARG A 304 -14.56 -4.07 -13.42
C ARG A 304 -15.20 -5.03 -14.43
N THR A 305 -16.52 -5.03 -14.48
CA THR A 305 -17.35 -5.65 -15.53
C THR A 305 -17.77 -4.58 -16.52
N VAL A 306 -17.15 -4.55 -17.69
CA VAL A 306 -17.45 -3.58 -18.76
C VAL A 306 -17.97 -4.34 -19.97
N ASN A 307 -19.15 -3.95 -20.45
CA ASN A 307 -19.86 -4.61 -21.55
C ASN A 307 -19.92 -6.15 -21.41
N GLY A 308 -20.24 -6.64 -20.21
CA GLY A 308 -20.35 -8.07 -19.90
C GLY A 308 -19.03 -8.83 -19.77
N ALA A 309 -17.87 -8.18 -19.92
CA ALA A 309 -16.55 -8.80 -19.80
C ALA A 309 -15.79 -8.29 -18.56
N THR A 310 -14.98 -9.16 -17.95
CA THR A 310 -14.01 -8.75 -16.93
C THR A 310 -12.86 -7.97 -17.58
N LYS A 311 -12.64 -6.74 -17.11
CA LYS A 311 -11.54 -5.87 -17.52
C LYS A 311 -10.72 -5.44 -16.31
N ARG A 312 -9.43 -5.19 -16.55
CA ARG A 312 -8.49 -4.61 -15.59
C ARG A 312 -7.94 -3.35 -16.22
N TYR A 313 -8.03 -2.25 -15.50
CA TYR A 313 -7.49 -0.96 -15.92
C TYR A 313 -6.36 -0.59 -14.98
N VAL A 314 -5.28 -0.09 -15.56
CA VAL A 314 -4.22 0.60 -14.84
C VAL A 314 -4.63 2.06 -14.83
N GLU A 315 -4.90 2.60 -13.65
CA GLU A 315 -5.41 3.96 -13.47
C GLU A 315 -4.43 4.72 -12.57
N CYS A 316 -4.23 6.00 -12.88
CA CYS A 316 -3.45 6.92 -12.05
C CYS A 316 -4.43 7.91 -11.43
N PHE A 317 -4.25 8.21 -10.15
CA PHE A 317 -4.94 9.34 -9.52
C PHE A 317 -4.53 10.62 -10.24
N SER A 318 -5.48 11.54 -10.43
CA SER A 318 -5.12 12.87 -10.90
C SER A 318 -4.31 13.60 -9.85
N GLU A 319 -3.43 14.48 -10.33
CA GLU A 319 -2.75 15.45 -9.48
C GLU A 319 -3.76 16.14 -8.56
N PHE A 320 -3.43 16.16 -7.28
CA PHE A 320 -4.23 16.78 -6.27
C PHE A 320 -3.90 18.27 -6.23
N ASP A 321 -4.73 19.07 -6.88
CA ASP A 321 -4.62 20.53 -6.86
C ASP A 321 -5.64 21.16 -5.90
N PHE A 322 -5.14 21.71 -4.78
CA PHE A 322 -5.94 22.42 -3.78
C PHE A 322 -6.29 23.85 -4.19
N ASP A 323 -5.65 24.42 -5.21
CA ASP A 323 -5.88 25.79 -5.69
C ASP A 323 -6.35 25.84 -7.15
N GLU A 324 -7.01 24.77 -7.61
CA GLU A 324 -7.66 24.64 -8.92
C GLU A 324 -8.71 25.75 -9.12
N THR A 325 -8.23 26.93 -9.51
CA THR A 325 -9.05 28.12 -9.79
C THR A 325 -9.79 28.00 -11.12
N THR A 326 -9.45 27.00 -11.93
CA THR A 326 -10.09 26.75 -13.22
C THR A 326 -11.27 25.81 -13.04
N ALA A 327 -12.47 26.38 -12.92
CA ALA A 327 -13.70 25.63 -12.68
C ALA A 327 -14.07 24.56 -13.74
N THR A 328 -13.30 24.44 -14.83
CA THR A 328 -13.56 23.52 -15.94
C THR A 328 -12.77 22.22 -15.90
N ASP A 329 -11.80 22.05 -15.00
CA ASP A 329 -10.90 20.87 -14.96
C ASP A 329 -11.08 19.98 -13.72
N PHE A 330 -12.24 20.05 -13.05
CA PHE A 330 -12.48 19.17 -11.91
C PHE A 330 -12.56 17.68 -12.32
N ARG A 331 -11.73 16.85 -11.69
CA ARG A 331 -11.58 15.41 -12.00
C ARG A 331 -12.07 14.48 -10.87
N PHE A 332 -13.19 14.82 -10.23
CA PHE A 332 -13.80 14.02 -9.17
C PHE A 332 -14.69 12.88 -9.71
N VAL A 333 -14.13 12.08 -10.61
CA VAL A 333 -14.73 10.88 -11.22
C VAL A 333 -13.68 9.82 -11.48
N ASP A 334 -14.07 8.55 -11.40
CA ASP A 334 -13.17 7.42 -11.60
C ASP A 334 -13.03 7.03 -13.08
N SER A 335 -11.87 6.49 -13.46
CA SER A 335 -11.61 6.00 -14.82
C SER A 335 -11.88 7.04 -15.91
N HIS A 336 -11.64 8.32 -15.60
CA HIS A 336 -12.07 9.41 -16.46
C HIS A 336 -11.15 9.62 -17.66
N LEU A 337 -11.70 10.26 -18.69
CA LEU A 337 -10.94 10.91 -19.76
C LEU A 337 -11.38 12.36 -19.89
N THR A 338 -10.47 13.21 -20.36
CA THR A 338 -10.73 14.64 -20.59
C THR A 338 -10.85 14.93 -22.09
N TYR A 339 -11.65 15.93 -22.42
CA TYR A 339 -11.80 16.49 -23.76
C TYR A 339 -11.50 17.99 -23.68
N ASP A 340 -10.63 18.48 -24.57
CA ASP A 340 -10.37 19.91 -24.76
C ASP A 340 -10.29 20.19 -26.26
N GLY A 341 -11.28 20.89 -26.81
CA GLY A 341 -11.37 21.07 -28.25
C GLY A 341 -12.53 21.96 -28.70
N SER A 342 -12.87 21.85 -29.98
CA SER A 342 -13.98 22.61 -30.57
C SER A 342 -15.32 22.18 -29.99
N ALA A 343 -16.20 23.15 -29.71
CA ALA A 343 -17.54 22.90 -29.18
C ALA A 343 -18.28 21.78 -29.96
N THR A 344 -18.65 20.72 -29.24
CA THR A 344 -19.32 19.53 -29.80
C THR A 344 -20.43 19.02 -28.89
N THR A 345 -21.43 18.35 -29.45
CA THR A 345 -22.46 17.61 -28.71
C THR A 345 -22.21 16.10 -28.69
N THR A 346 -21.06 15.64 -29.20
CA THR A 346 -20.68 14.23 -29.23
C THR A 346 -19.24 14.08 -28.75
N LEU A 347 -19.05 13.22 -27.75
CA LEU A 347 -17.74 12.81 -27.26
C LEU A 347 -17.50 11.34 -27.64
N THR A 348 -16.31 11.05 -28.16
CA THR A 348 -15.89 9.71 -28.61
C THR A 348 -14.63 9.27 -27.87
N GLY A 349 -14.21 8.01 -28.04
CA GLY A 349 -13.01 7.48 -27.39
C GLY A 349 -13.25 6.85 -26.02
N LEU A 350 -14.51 6.67 -25.62
CA LEU A 350 -14.92 6.16 -24.31
C LEU A 350 -15.08 4.62 -24.28
N SER A 351 -14.43 3.90 -25.19
CA SER A 351 -14.60 2.44 -25.35
C SER A 351 -14.23 1.64 -24.09
N HIS A 352 -13.44 2.22 -23.17
CA HIS A 352 -13.09 1.61 -21.89
C HIS A 352 -14.27 1.59 -20.89
N LEU A 353 -15.30 2.40 -21.11
CA LEU A 353 -16.51 2.49 -20.30
C LEU A 353 -17.77 2.04 -21.07
N GLU A 354 -17.62 1.23 -22.12
CA GLU A 354 -18.76 0.76 -22.94
C GLU A 354 -19.86 0.09 -22.07
N GLY A 355 -21.10 0.57 -22.26
CA GLY A 355 -22.27 0.13 -21.51
C GLY A 355 -22.33 0.62 -20.05
N GLN A 356 -21.37 1.41 -19.58
CA GLN A 356 -21.43 2.04 -18.27
C GLN A 356 -22.22 3.36 -18.32
N THR A 357 -22.84 3.71 -17.20
CA THR A 357 -23.38 5.06 -16.97
C THR A 357 -22.24 5.94 -16.47
N VAL A 358 -22.06 7.10 -17.10
CA VAL A 358 -20.97 8.03 -16.80
C VAL A 358 -21.53 9.37 -16.33
N SER A 359 -20.84 9.96 -15.35
CA SER A 359 -21.04 11.33 -14.90
C SER A 359 -20.13 12.25 -15.70
N ILE A 360 -20.60 13.47 -15.93
CA ILE A 360 -20.01 14.40 -16.90
C ILE A 360 -19.92 15.78 -16.27
N LEU A 361 -18.71 16.32 -16.25
CA LEU A 361 -18.47 17.76 -16.10
C LEU A 361 -18.32 18.35 -17.50
N ALA A 362 -19.13 19.35 -17.83
CA ALA A 362 -19.17 19.98 -19.15
C ALA A 362 -19.04 21.50 -19.01
N ASP A 363 -17.94 22.06 -19.51
CA ASP A 363 -17.51 23.45 -19.37
C ASP A 363 -17.61 23.94 -17.91
N GLY A 364 -17.24 23.08 -16.95
CA GLY A 364 -17.24 23.38 -15.51
C GLY A 364 -18.60 23.38 -14.82
N ALA A 365 -19.65 22.93 -15.51
CA ALA A 365 -20.97 22.68 -14.92
C ALA A 365 -21.33 21.20 -15.04
N THR A 366 -22.08 20.68 -14.07
CA THR A 366 -22.61 19.31 -14.12
C THR A 366 -23.49 19.12 -15.35
N HIS A 367 -23.47 17.92 -15.90
CA HIS A 367 -24.33 17.50 -17.00
C HIS A 367 -25.09 16.23 -16.60
N ALA A 368 -26.24 15.98 -17.22
CA ALA A 368 -26.99 14.76 -16.99
C ALA A 368 -26.17 13.54 -17.42
N ASP A 369 -26.24 12.47 -16.61
CA ASP A 369 -25.54 11.22 -16.88
C ASP A 369 -25.91 10.63 -18.24
N LYS A 370 -24.95 9.98 -18.89
CA LYS A 370 -25.13 9.29 -20.19
C LYS A 370 -24.64 7.87 -20.10
N VAL A 371 -25.18 7.00 -20.97
CA VAL A 371 -24.68 5.64 -21.15
C VAL A 371 -23.77 5.61 -22.36
N VAL A 372 -22.57 5.08 -22.20
CA VAL A 372 -21.63 4.93 -23.31
C VAL A 372 -22.12 3.84 -24.26
N SER A 373 -22.25 4.20 -25.53
CA SER A 373 -22.62 3.27 -26.61
C SER A 373 -21.70 3.47 -27.80
N SER A 374 -21.15 2.37 -28.31
CA SER A 374 -20.18 2.36 -29.42
C SER A 374 -18.99 3.30 -29.18
N GLY A 375 -18.50 3.36 -27.94
CA GLY A 375 -17.38 4.19 -27.51
C GLY A 375 -17.68 5.69 -27.51
N SER A 376 -18.96 6.09 -27.45
CA SER A 376 -19.39 7.49 -27.54
C SER A 376 -20.59 7.83 -26.65
N ILE A 377 -20.77 9.13 -26.40
CA ILE A 377 -21.95 9.71 -25.74
C ILE A 377 -22.43 10.96 -26.49
N SER A 378 -23.72 11.25 -26.40
CA SER A 378 -24.33 12.49 -26.91
C SER A 378 -24.71 13.41 -25.73
N LEU A 379 -24.27 14.66 -25.82
CA LEU A 379 -24.51 15.71 -24.84
C LEU A 379 -25.77 16.51 -25.18
N ASP A 380 -26.45 17.02 -24.16
CA ASP A 380 -27.68 17.81 -24.31
C ASP A 380 -27.38 19.27 -24.68
N ARG A 381 -26.13 19.70 -24.46
CA ARG A 381 -25.58 21.00 -24.86
C ARG A 381 -24.21 20.82 -25.48
N SER A 382 -23.81 21.78 -26.31
CA SER A 382 -22.47 21.79 -26.92
C SER A 382 -21.42 22.15 -25.88
N THR A 383 -20.28 21.47 -25.90
CA THR A 383 -19.22 21.62 -24.90
C THR A 383 -17.83 21.66 -25.51
N SER A 384 -16.95 22.52 -24.99
CA SER A 384 -15.56 22.65 -25.47
C SER A 384 -14.57 21.95 -24.55
N LYS A 385 -14.88 21.88 -23.24
CA LYS A 385 -14.11 21.11 -22.26
C LYS A 385 -15.00 20.15 -21.48
N ALA A 386 -14.62 18.89 -21.41
CA ALA A 386 -15.38 17.90 -20.64
C ALA A 386 -14.48 16.94 -19.87
N VAL A 387 -14.94 16.51 -18.70
CA VAL A 387 -14.40 15.39 -17.95
C VAL A 387 -15.50 14.34 -17.85
N VAL A 388 -15.21 13.11 -18.30
CA VAL A 388 -16.20 12.02 -18.37
C VAL A 388 -15.64 10.80 -17.67
N GLY A 389 -16.36 10.27 -16.67
CA GLY A 389 -15.93 9.10 -15.91
C GLY A 389 -17.06 8.45 -15.12
N LEU A 390 -16.71 7.45 -14.32
CA LEU A 390 -17.63 6.75 -13.42
C LEU A 390 -17.85 7.61 -12.15
N SER A 391 -19.11 7.74 -11.74
CA SER A 391 -19.43 8.43 -10.49
C SER A 391 -19.08 7.59 -9.26
N TYR A 392 -18.81 8.28 -8.16
CA TYR A 392 -18.70 7.72 -6.82
C TYR A 392 -19.31 8.70 -5.81
N ASP A 393 -19.61 8.19 -4.61
CA ASP A 393 -20.13 8.99 -3.51
C ASP A 393 -19.00 9.31 -2.51
N SER A 394 -18.70 10.59 -2.33
CA SER A 394 -17.88 11.06 -1.20
C SER A 394 -18.76 11.26 0.02
N VAL A 395 -18.58 10.45 1.06
CA VAL A 395 -19.41 10.49 2.27
C VAL A 395 -18.56 10.70 3.52
N LEU A 396 -18.91 11.73 4.28
CA LEU A 396 -18.43 11.97 5.64
C LEU A 396 -19.57 11.75 6.62
N GLN A 397 -19.31 11.00 7.69
CA GLN A 397 -20.20 10.84 8.83
C GLN A 397 -19.45 11.25 10.10
N THR A 398 -20.03 12.15 10.89
CA THR A 398 -19.44 12.53 12.18
C THR A 398 -19.61 11.42 13.22
N MET A 399 -18.79 11.46 14.28
CA MET A 399 -19.13 10.76 15.51
C MET A 399 -20.38 11.39 16.14
N ARG A 400 -20.96 10.69 17.13
CA ARG A 400 -22.09 11.19 17.92
C ARG A 400 -21.70 12.52 18.56
N ILE A 401 -22.44 13.58 18.27
CA ILE A 401 -22.12 14.91 18.80
C ILE A 401 -22.24 14.92 20.33
N GLU A 402 -21.22 15.48 20.96
CA GLU A 402 -21.11 15.70 22.39
C GLU A 402 -21.19 17.21 22.63
N GLY A 403 -22.28 17.68 23.22
CA GLY A 403 -22.47 19.10 23.53
C GLY A 403 -23.85 19.43 24.09
N GLY A 404 -23.92 20.48 24.92
CA GLY A 404 -25.17 21.09 25.37
C GLY A 404 -25.81 20.49 26.63
N ALA A 405 -25.26 19.45 27.24
CA ALA A 405 -25.79 18.93 28.51
C ALA A 405 -25.23 19.74 29.70
N ALA A 406 -26.11 20.28 30.55
CA ALA A 406 -25.69 20.93 31.80
C ALA A 406 -25.24 19.90 32.85
N GLU A 407 -25.86 18.72 32.83
CA GLU A 407 -25.53 17.59 33.71
C GLU A 407 -24.84 16.46 32.94
N GLY A 408 -23.51 16.41 33.01
CA GLY A 408 -22.72 15.29 32.49
C GLY A 408 -22.74 15.16 30.96
N THR A 409 -22.50 13.95 30.46
CA THR A 409 -22.35 13.69 29.01
C THR A 409 -23.69 13.68 28.28
N SER A 410 -23.75 14.32 27.12
CA SER A 410 -24.93 14.34 26.23
C SER A 410 -25.16 13.05 25.42
N GLN A 411 -24.26 12.06 25.50
CA GLN A 411 -24.28 10.85 24.68
C GLN A 411 -25.50 9.94 24.91
N GLY A 412 -26.03 9.91 26.13
CA GLY A 412 -27.24 9.14 26.48
C GLY A 412 -28.55 9.94 26.46
N LYS A 413 -28.47 11.25 26.19
CA LYS A 413 -29.62 12.15 26.23
C LYS A 413 -30.24 12.29 24.85
N THR A 414 -31.56 12.47 24.84
CA THR A 414 -32.29 12.85 23.62
C THR A 414 -31.89 14.26 23.23
N LYS A 415 -31.42 14.41 21.99
CA LYS A 415 -30.94 15.65 21.40
C LYS A 415 -31.51 15.82 20.00
N ARG A 416 -31.52 17.05 19.53
CA ARG A 416 -31.92 17.41 18.16
C ARG A 416 -30.94 18.43 17.62
N ILE A 417 -30.43 18.19 16.42
CA ILE A 417 -29.62 19.18 15.71
C ILE A 417 -30.57 20.11 14.96
N SER A 418 -30.57 21.40 15.31
CA SER A 418 -31.47 22.37 14.68
C SER A 418 -30.87 23.00 13.42
N LYS A 419 -29.55 23.20 13.43
CA LYS A 419 -28.80 23.86 12.37
C LYS A 419 -27.39 23.31 12.29
N VAL A 420 -26.81 23.35 11.09
CA VAL A 420 -25.39 23.06 10.88
C VAL A 420 -24.80 24.17 10.02
N THR A 421 -23.72 24.77 10.51
CA THR A 421 -22.89 25.66 9.70
C THR A 421 -21.64 24.91 9.26
N LEU A 422 -21.43 24.81 7.96
CA LEU A 422 -20.22 24.24 7.39
C LEU A 422 -19.26 25.36 7.01
N ARG A 423 -17.99 25.24 7.42
CA ARG A 423 -16.90 26.03 6.86
C ARG A 423 -16.34 25.29 5.67
N LEU A 424 -16.53 25.87 4.49
CA LEU A 424 -16.13 25.29 3.22
C LEU A 424 -14.94 26.04 2.65
N PHE A 425 -14.11 25.32 1.90
CA PHE A 425 -13.04 25.88 1.09
C PHE A 425 -13.22 25.36 -0.33
N GLU A 426 -13.12 26.24 -1.31
CA GLU A 426 -13.16 25.92 -2.75
C GLU A 426 -14.17 24.85 -3.16
N THR A 427 -15.39 24.94 -2.62
CA THR A 427 -16.41 23.90 -2.74
C THR A 427 -17.53 24.32 -3.68
N VAL A 428 -18.02 23.38 -4.49
CA VAL A 428 -19.27 23.51 -5.24
C VAL A 428 -20.06 22.20 -5.14
N GLY A 429 -21.28 22.29 -4.64
CA GLY A 429 -22.10 21.10 -4.40
C GLY A 429 -21.76 20.44 -3.07
N ALA A 430 -22.81 20.10 -2.32
CA ALA A 430 -22.76 19.34 -1.09
C ALA A 430 -24.20 19.02 -0.69
N LYS A 431 -24.40 17.91 -0.01
CA LYS A 431 -25.66 17.54 0.63
C LYS A 431 -25.40 17.25 2.10
N VAL A 432 -26.28 17.72 2.98
CA VAL A 432 -26.10 17.60 4.44
C VAL A 432 -27.39 17.14 5.09
N GLY A 433 -27.30 16.21 6.05
CA GLY A 433 -28.48 15.78 6.79
C GLY A 433 -28.21 14.72 7.86
N PRO A 434 -29.26 14.27 8.58
CA PRO A 434 -29.13 13.30 9.66
C PRO A 434 -28.91 11.85 9.20
N SER A 435 -29.12 11.55 7.91
CA SER A 435 -28.88 10.22 7.32
C SER A 435 -28.66 10.30 5.81
N LEU A 436 -28.08 9.27 5.20
CA LEU A 436 -27.89 9.20 3.75
C LEU A 436 -29.20 9.18 2.94
N THR A 437 -30.33 8.86 3.58
CA THR A 437 -31.66 8.87 2.97
C THR A 437 -32.43 10.18 3.18
N ASN A 438 -31.92 11.06 4.04
CA ASN A 438 -32.52 12.35 4.36
C ASN A 438 -31.41 13.40 4.36
N LEU A 439 -31.09 13.91 3.18
CA LEU A 439 -30.08 14.94 2.96
C LEU A 439 -30.72 16.14 2.27
N GLU A 440 -30.34 17.34 2.71
CA GLU A 440 -30.70 18.60 2.05
C GLU A 440 -29.55 19.05 1.15
N THR A 441 -29.87 19.45 -0.09
CA THR A 441 -28.88 20.03 -1.00
C THR A 441 -28.51 21.43 -0.54
N VAL A 442 -27.22 21.68 -0.35
CA VAL A 442 -26.69 22.99 -0.02
C VAL A 442 -26.77 23.88 -1.28
N PRO A 443 -27.44 25.03 -1.25
CA PRO A 443 -27.59 25.87 -2.44
C PRO A 443 -26.33 26.69 -2.71
N PHE A 444 -25.68 26.42 -3.86
CA PHE A 444 -24.53 27.18 -4.36
C PHE A 444 -24.89 28.14 -5.51
N ARG A 445 -26.09 28.00 -6.08
CA ARG A 445 -26.64 28.89 -7.11
C ARG A 445 -27.85 29.65 -6.59
N THR A 446 -28.06 30.84 -7.13
CA THR A 446 -29.28 31.64 -7.02
C THR A 446 -30.17 31.40 -8.24
N SER A 447 -31.46 31.79 -8.15
CA SER A 447 -32.41 31.61 -9.26
C SER A 447 -32.06 32.40 -10.53
N SER A 448 -31.12 33.35 -10.45
CA SER A 448 -30.61 34.13 -11.58
C SER A 448 -29.41 33.50 -12.30
N ASP A 449 -28.80 32.45 -11.74
CA ASP A 449 -27.58 31.88 -12.29
C ASP A 449 -27.90 30.87 -13.42
N PRO A 450 -27.21 30.93 -14.57
CA PRO A 450 -27.39 29.96 -15.66
C PRO A 450 -27.04 28.56 -15.18
N MET A 451 -27.72 27.52 -15.66
CA MET A 451 -27.43 26.12 -15.27
C MET A 451 -26.31 25.49 -16.08
N ASP A 452 -25.95 26.10 -17.21
CA ASP A 452 -24.97 25.64 -18.19
C ASP A 452 -23.60 26.29 -18.04
N THR A 453 -23.44 27.26 -17.13
CA THR A 453 -22.16 27.90 -16.81
C THR A 453 -21.63 27.45 -15.45
N PRO A 454 -20.32 27.50 -15.18
CA PRO A 454 -19.77 27.30 -13.84
C PRO A 454 -20.44 28.20 -12.79
N VAL A 455 -20.40 27.79 -11.52
CA VAL A 455 -20.78 28.67 -10.42
C VAL A 455 -19.76 29.82 -10.34
N SER A 456 -20.24 31.05 -10.17
CA SER A 456 -19.42 32.27 -10.29
C SER A 456 -18.32 32.41 -9.23
N THR A 457 -18.46 31.74 -8.09
CA THR A 457 -17.43 31.67 -7.04
C THR A 457 -17.44 30.31 -6.38
N LEU A 458 -16.27 29.67 -6.27
CA LEU A 458 -16.08 28.57 -5.33
C LEU A 458 -16.25 29.13 -3.92
N ILE A 459 -17.07 28.49 -3.07
CA ILE A 459 -17.34 29.06 -1.76
C ILE A 459 -16.16 28.78 -0.83
N ALA A 460 -15.46 29.85 -0.44
CA ALA A 460 -14.61 29.90 0.74
C ALA A 460 -15.35 30.66 1.84
N GLY A 461 -15.84 29.97 2.87
CA GLY A 461 -16.55 30.58 3.99
C GLY A 461 -17.61 29.70 4.65
N ASP A 462 -18.40 30.32 5.51
CA ASP A 462 -19.40 29.65 6.33
C ASP A 462 -20.76 29.61 5.62
N LYS A 463 -21.35 28.42 5.52
CA LYS A 463 -22.69 28.20 4.96
C LYS A 463 -23.59 27.59 6.04
N GLU A 464 -24.57 28.38 6.47
CA GLU A 464 -25.64 27.88 7.36
C GLU A 464 -26.64 27.07 6.54
N ILE A 465 -26.97 25.88 7.04
CA ILE A 465 -27.87 24.94 6.38
C ILE A 465 -28.94 24.54 7.41
N GLU A 466 -30.19 24.57 6.96
CA GLU A 466 -31.30 24.04 7.75
C GLU A 466 -31.13 22.52 7.87
N PHE A 467 -31.13 22.03 9.11
CA PHE A 467 -30.91 20.61 9.38
C PHE A 467 -32.24 19.96 9.80
N ARG A 468 -32.84 19.19 8.90
CA ARG A 468 -34.13 18.51 9.14
C ARG A 468 -33.95 17.25 9.97
N ASP A 469 -33.62 17.44 11.24
CA ASP A 469 -33.48 16.38 12.24
C ASP A 469 -34.65 16.35 13.23
N ASP A 470 -34.87 15.17 13.79
CA ASP A 470 -35.83 14.92 14.87
C ASP A 470 -35.07 14.54 16.16
N TYR A 471 -35.77 14.53 17.29
CA TYR A 471 -35.19 14.15 18.57
C TYR A 471 -34.71 12.69 18.55
N ASN A 472 -33.40 12.51 18.74
CA ASN A 472 -32.76 11.21 18.73
C ASN A 472 -31.57 11.17 19.70
N THR A 473 -31.00 10.00 19.94
CA THR A 473 -29.89 9.79 20.89
C THR A 473 -28.51 9.92 20.24
N ASP A 474 -28.44 9.90 18.92
CA ASP A 474 -27.20 9.67 18.18
C ASP A 474 -26.59 10.99 17.70
N GLY A 475 -27.39 11.85 17.08
CA GLY A 475 -26.99 13.17 16.58
C GLY A 475 -25.89 13.07 15.54
N PHE A 476 -26.03 12.20 14.54
CA PHE A 476 -25.07 12.10 13.43
C PHE A 476 -25.31 13.20 12.40
N ILE A 477 -24.23 13.67 11.80
CA ILE A 477 -24.25 14.56 10.64
C ILE A 477 -23.58 13.82 9.49
N PHE A 478 -24.31 13.71 8.38
CA PHE A 478 -23.82 13.20 7.11
C PHE A 478 -23.59 14.36 6.16
N ILE A 479 -22.42 14.37 5.51
CA ILE A 479 -22.12 15.24 4.38
C ILE A 479 -21.82 14.33 3.20
N LYS A 480 -22.46 14.58 2.06
CA LYS A 480 -22.31 13.80 0.83
C LYS A 480 -22.05 14.72 -0.36
N GLN A 481 -21.09 14.35 -1.21
CA GLN A 481 -20.94 14.86 -2.57
C GLN A 481 -21.11 13.69 -3.53
N ASP A 482 -22.05 13.83 -4.47
CA ASP A 482 -22.34 12.85 -5.52
C ASP A 482 -22.26 13.42 -6.94
N GLN A 483 -21.78 14.66 -7.05
CA GLN A 483 -21.52 15.33 -8.31
C GLN A 483 -20.00 15.36 -8.57
N PRO A 484 -19.57 15.46 -9.84
CA PRO A 484 -18.17 15.55 -10.22
C PRO A 484 -17.57 16.93 -9.90
N LEU A 485 -17.74 17.40 -8.66
CA LEU A 485 -17.43 18.74 -8.20
C LEU A 485 -16.63 18.70 -6.89
N PRO A 486 -15.77 19.70 -6.63
CA PRO A 486 -14.93 19.73 -5.44
C PRO A 486 -15.75 19.92 -4.16
N LEU A 487 -15.29 19.27 -3.08
CA LEU A 487 -15.80 19.44 -1.73
C LEU A 487 -14.65 19.38 -0.72
N SER A 488 -14.36 20.51 -0.08
CA SER A 488 -13.41 20.62 1.03
C SER A 488 -14.10 21.20 2.26
N VAL A 489 -14.28 20.37 3.29
CA VAL A 489 -14.92 20.74 4.55
C VAL A 489 -13.83 21.01 5.60
N LEU A 490 -13.70 22.27 6.02
CA LEU A 490 -12.71 22.67 7.03
C LEU A 490 -13.23 22.49 8.46
N ALA A 491 -14.52 22.72 8.69
CA ALA A 491 -15.14 22.58 9.99
C ALA A 491 -16.66 22.39 9.91
N ILE A 492 -17.21 21.76 10.95
CA ILE A 492 -18.65 21.52 11.14
C ILE A 492 -19.06 22.14 12.47
N TYR A 493 -20.00 23.08 12.45
CA TYR A 493 -20.51 23.77 13.64
C TYR A 493 -22.01 23.47 13.81
N PRO A 494 -22.38 22.41 14.55
CA PRO A 494 -23.77 22.10 14.81
C PRO A 494 -24.35 22.94 15.95
N THR A 495 -25.61 23.34 15.82
CA THR A 495 -26.43 23.84 16.92
C THR A 495 -27.30 22.71 17.45
N VAL A 496 -27.07 22.32 18.70
CA VAL A 496 -27.72 21.17 19.33
C VAL A 496 -28.63 21.62 20.47
N VAL A 497 -29.84 21.06 20.51
CA VAL A 497 -30.77 21.19 21.63
C VAL A 497 -30.85 19.84 22.34
N THR A 498 -30.49 19.81 23.61
CA THR A 498 -30.53 18.64 24.51
C THR A 498 -31.72 18.73 25.45
N SER A 499 -32.36 17.58 25.73
CA SER A 499 -33.34 17.48 26.82
C SER A 499 -32.65 16.89 28.05
N ASP A 500 -32.67 17.62 29.16
CA ASP A 500 -32.01 17.23 30.41
C ASP A 500 -32.92 16.42 31.36
N GLY A 501 -34.13 16.04 30.92
CA GLY A 501 -35.14 15.35 31.74
C GLY A 501 -36.32 16.24 32.09
#